data_AF-A0A6I3CIJ1-F1
#
_entry.id   AF-A0A6I3CIJ1-F1
#
_cell.length_a   1.000
_cell.length_b   1.000
_cell.length_c   1.000
_cell.angle_alpha   90.00
_cell.angle_beta   90.00
_cell.angle_gamma   90.00
#
_symmetry.space_group_name_H-M   'P 1'
#
loop_
_entity.id
_entity.type
_entity.pdbx_description
1 polymer ?
#
loop_
_entity_poly.entity_id
_entity_poly.type
_entity_poly.pdbx_seq_one_letter_code
_entity_poly.pdbx_strand_id
1 'polypeptide(L)' 'LLLSTDCCVLGDLSRYGGPGYAYTHGAFAQSLRNIGFTAADLEILFRDNPKRALTGS' A
#
# COMPACT_ATOMS: atom_id res chain seq x y z
N LEU A 1 10.72 -5.57 1.00
CA LEU A 1 9.29 -5.98 1.01
C LEU A 1 8.51 -4.98 0.18
N LEU A 2 7.56 -5.42 -0.64
CA LEU A 2 6.64 -4.55 -1.39
C LEU A 2 5.19 -4.91 -1.05
N LEU A 3 4.30 -3.94 -1.18
CA LEU A 3 2.87 -4.07 -0.93
C LEU A 3 2.10 -3.52 -2.13
N SER A 4 0.99 -4.17 -2.48
CA SER A 4 0.08 -3.77 -3.56
C SER A 4 -1.34 -4.25 -3.25
N THR A 5 -2.34 -3.70 -3.93
CA THR A 5 -3.73 -4.17 -3.82
C THR A 5 -4.06 -5.34 -4.75
N ASP A 6 -3.22 -5.60 -5.75
CA ASP A 6 -3.42 -6.64 -6.77
C ASP A 6 -4.83 -6.65 -7.39
N CYS A 7 -5.43 -5.46 -7.60
CA CYS A 7 -6.77 -5.37 -8.17
C CYS A 7 -6.77 -5.92 -9.60
N CYS A 8 -7.45 -7.04 -9.80
CA CYS A 8 -7.46 -7.79 -11.06
C CYS A 8 -8.88 -8.06 -11.58
N VAL A 9 -9.93 -7.81 -10.79
CA VAL A 9 -11.32 -7.94 -11.20
C VAL A 9 -12.12 -6.68 -10.90
N LEU A 10 -13.25 -6.49 -11.59
CA LEU A 10 -14.12 -5.31 -11.38
C LEU A 10 -14.59 -5.20 -9.92
N GLY A 11 -14.85 -6.32 -9.26
CA GLY A 11 -15.25 -6.36 -7.86
C GLY A 11 -14.22 -5.77 -6.89
N ASP A 12 -12.96 -5.61 -7.29
CA ASP A 12 -11.92 -5.01 -6.44
C ASP A 12 -12.00 -3.48 -6.42
N LEU A 13 -12.65 -2.86 -7.41
CA LEU A 13 -12.71 -1.40 -7.54
C LEU A 13 -13.78 -0.81 -6.62
N SER A 14 -13.49 0.36 -6.05
CA SER A 14 -14.41 1.08 -5.16
C SER A 14 -15.77 1.38 -5.80
N ARG A 15 -15.79 1.64 -7.11
CA ARG A 15 -17.02 1.84 -7.88
C ARG A 15 -17.99 0.67 -7.79
N TYR A 16 -17.48 -0.55 -7.62
CA TYR A 16 -18.28 -1.77 -7.54
C TYR A 16 -18.35 -2.34 -6.11
N GLY A 17 -18.02 -1.52 -5.10
CA GLY A 17 -18.06 -1.91 -3.68
C GLY A 17 -16.79 -2.58 -3.16
N GLY A 18 -15.74 -2.67 -3.98
CA GLY A 18 -14.44 -3.20 -3.58
C GLY A 18 -13.56 -2.20 -2.81
N PRO A 19 -12.40 -2.64 -2.30
CA PRO A 19 -11.48 -1.80 -1.53
C PRO A 19 -10.80 -0.68 -2.37
N GLY A 20 -10.59 -0.92 -3.66
CA GLY A 20 -9.91 -0.01 -4.59
C GLY A 20 -8.41 0.20 -4.31
N TYR A 21 -7.73 0.89 -5.22
CA TYR A 21 -6.28 1.09 -5.17
C TYR A 21 -5.78 1.90 -3.98
N ALA A 22 -6.62 2.79 -3.43
CA ALA A 22 -6.24 3.65 -2.32
C ALA A 22 -6.13 2.90 -0.97
N TYR A 23 -6.61 1.66 -0.90
CA TYR A 23 -6.67 0.88 0.34
C TYR A 23 -5.31 0.76 1.04
N THR A 24 -4.23 0.48 0.29
CA THR A 24 -2.91 0.22 0.88
C THR A 24 -2.34 1.46 1.57
N HIS A 25 -2.48 2.64 0.95
CA HIS A 25 -2.00 3.92 1.51
C HIS A 25 -2.96 4.53 2.55
N GLY A 26 -4.24 4.12 2.53
CA GLY A 26 -5.26 4.58 3.45
C GLY A 26 -5.43 3.63 4.64
N ALA A 27 -6.45 2.76 4.55
CA ALA A 27 -6.88 1.89 5.64
C ALA A 27 -5.76 0.96 6.15
N PHE A 28 -5.00 0.34 5.25
CA PHE A 28 -3.93 -0.57 5.65
C PHE A 28 -2.76 0.16 6.33
N ALA A 29 -2.32 1.30 5.78
CA ALA A 29 -1.32 2.14 6.42
C ALA A 29 -1.75 2.59 7.83
N GLN A 30 -3.04 2.90 8.01
CA GLN A 30 -3.56 3.24 9.33
C GLN A 30 -3.50 2.06 10.31
N SER A 31 -3.83 0.85 9.87
CA SER A 31 -3.68 -0.36 10.68
C SER A 31 -2.23 -0.60 11.10
N LEU A 32 -1.26 -0.35 10.21
CA LEU A 32 0.17 -0.43 10.54
C LEU A 32 0.57 0.59 11.62
N ARG A 33 0.11 1.84 11.52
CA ARG A 33 0.35 2.85 12.56
C ARG A 33 -0.21 2.42 13.92
N ASN A 34 -1.41 1.84 13.92
CA ASN A 34 -2.06 1.39 15.15
C ASN A 34 -1.28 0.28 15.88
N ILE A 35 -0.46 -0.50 15.17
CA ILE A 35 0.41 -1.53 15.75
C ILE A 35 1.86 -1.06 15.98
N GLY A 36 2.13 0.25 15.81
CA GLY A 36 3.41 0.86 16.16
C GLY A 36 4.35 1.19 15.01
N PHE A 37 3.94 1.03 13.74
CA PHE A 37 4.77 1.48 12.61
C PHE A 37 4.90 3.00 12.62
N THR A 38 6.14 3.47 12.53
CA THR A 38 6.46 4.89 12.47
C THR A 38 6.25 5.45 11.06
N ALA A 39 6.27 6.78 10.94
CA ALA A 39 6.26 7.43 9.62
C ALA A 39 7.46 7.01 8.75
N ALA A 40 8.63 6.78 9.36
CA ALA A 40 9.83 6.33 8.65
C ALA A 40 9.66 4.89 8.12
N ASP A 41 9.05 3.99 8.89
CA ASP A 41 8.78 2.63 8.43
C ASP A 41 7.84 2.61 7.22
N LEU A 42 6.81 3.47 7.25
CA LEU A 42 5.87 3.62 6.15
C LEU A 42 6.52 4.24 4.91
N GLU A 43 7.43 5.20 5.09
CA GLU A 43 8.20 5.78 3.98
C GLU A 43 9.05 4.70 3.28
N ILE A 44 9.71 3.84 4.06
CA ILE A 44 10.47 2.71 3.52
C ILE A 44 9.55 1.76 2.75
N LEU A 45 8.40 1.40 3.32
CA LEU A 45 7.46 0.47 2.71
C LEU A 45 6.83 0.98 1.41
N PHE A 46 6.39 2.25 1.41
CA PHE A 46 5.58 2.81 0.33
C PHE A 46 6.37 3.60 -0.71
N ARG A 47 7.62 3.97 -0.43
CA ARG A 47 8.43 4.76 -1.36
C ARG A 47 9.80 4.15 -1.64
N ASP A 48 10.61 3.94 -0.62
CA ASP A 48 12.02 3.57 -0.84
C ASP A 48 12.16 2.11 -1.33
N ASN A 49 11.34 1.20 -0.81
CA ASN A 49 11.30 -0.18 -1.30
C ASN A 49 10.86 -0.24 -2.77
N PRO A 50 9.71 0.35 -3.18
CA PRO A 50 9.32 0.39 -4.59
C PRO A 50 10.38 1.04 -5.48
N LYS A 51 10.94 2.18 -5.07
CA LYS A 51 11.97 2.87 -5.84
C LYS A 51 13.17 1.95 -6.09
N ARG A 52 13.74 1.33 -5.06
CA ARG A 52 14.88 0.42 -5.20
C ARG A 52 14.55 -0.78 -6.08
N ALA A 53 13.38 -1.39 -5.88
CA ALA A 53 12.98 -2.57 -6.62
C ALA A 53 12.75 -2.30 -8.12
N LEU A 54 12.18 -1.13 -8.46
CA LEU A 54 11.81 -0.80 -9.84
C LEU A 54 12.90 -0.05 -10.60
N THR A 55 13.84 0.59 -9.90
CA THR A 55 14.89 1.41 -10.53
C THR A 55 16.31 0.91 -10.26
N GLY A 56 16.51 0.00 -9.32
CA GLY A 56 17.84 -0.48 -8.91
C GLY A 56 18.67 0.53 -8.12
N SER A 57 18.07 1.66 -7.69
CA SER A 57 18.72 2.77 -6.97
C SER A 57 18.03 3.14 -5.66
#